data_AF-A0A0N1H2I9-F1
#
_entry.id   AF-A0A0N1H2I9-F1
#
_cell.length_a   1.000
_cell.length_b   1.000
_cell.length_c   1.000
_cell.angle_alpha   90.00
_cell.angle_beta   90.00
_cell.angle_gamma   90.00
#
_symmetry.space_group_name_H-M   'P 1'
#
loop_
_entity.id
_entity.type
_entity.pdbx_description
1 polymer ?
#
loop_
_entity_poly.entity_id
_entity_poly.type
_entity_poly.pdbx_seq_one_letter_code
_entity_poly.pdbx_strand_id
1 'polypeptide(L)'
;MYVCMVSGVSAVQQVARLLVSEYEEKLGCDLCPIGYAASGNLFLYMAPDGATYGGHDRFLAKVAGDGYHALQAIERRAELSAL
;
A
#
# COMPACT_ATOMS: atom_id res chain seq x y z
N MET A 1 -1.04 8.97 18.01
CA MET A 1 -1.69 7.69 17.67
C MET A 1 -1.85 7.66 16.16
N TYR A 2 -1.04 6.87 15.45
CA TYR A 2 -1.15 6.73 14.00
C TYR A 2 -2.06 5.53 13.72
N VAL A 3 -3.20 5.77 13.10
CA VAL A 3 -4.12 4.72 12.66
C VAL A 3 -3.83 4.44 11.19
N CYS A 4 -3.54 3.20 10.82
CA CYS A 4 -3.54 2.79 9.41
C CYS A 4 -4.93 2.26 9.08
N MET A 5 -5.69 2.99 8.25
CA MET A 5 -7.03 2.56 7.83
C MET A 5 -6.92 1.76 6.54
N VAL A 6 -7.04 0.43 6.65
CA VAL A 6 -7.10 -0.44 5.48
C VAL A 6 -8.56 -0.52 5.02
N SER A 7 -8.92 0.25 4.00
CA SER A 7 -10.21 0.18 3.32
C SER A 7 -9.97 0.22 1.81
N GLY A 8 -10.21 -0.90 1.13
CA GLY A 8 -10.06 -0.99 -0.33
C GLY A 8 -10.99 -0.03 -1.06
N VAL A 9 -12.23 0.11 -0.59
CA VAL A 9 -13.22 1.03 -1.19
C VAL A 9 -12.72 2.48 -1.14
N SER A 10 -12.29 2.93 0.03
CA SER A 10 -11.78 4.29 0.21
C SER A 10 -10.45 4.51 -0.52
N ALA A 11 -9.60 3.48 -0.60
CA ALA A 11 -8.35 3.54 -1.34
C ALA A 11 -8.61 3.77 -2.83
N VAL A 12 -9.52 3.01 -3.45
CA VAL A 12 -9.85 3.17 -4.87
C VAL A 12 -10.40 4.57 -5.18
N GLN A 13 -11.18 5.17 -4.28
CA GLN A 13 -11.72 6.53 -4.47
C GLN A 13 -10.64 7.63 -4.44
N GLN A 14 -9.54 7.42 -3.71
CA GLN A 14 -8.49 8.43 -3.53
C GLN A 14 -7.30 8.22 -4.47
N VAL A 15 -7.20 7.07 -5.13
CA VAL A 15 -6.09 6.74 -6.02
C VAL A 15 -6.39 7.17 -7.46
N ALA A 16 -5.50 7.96 -8.04
CA ALA A 16 -5.53 8.28 -9.46
C ALA A 16 -5.14 7.06 -10.32
N ARG A 17 -5.96 6.67 -11.30
CA ARG A 17 -5.69 5.51 -12.17
C ARG A 17 -4.35 5.63 -12.92
N LEU A 18 -3.98 6.83 -13.36
CA LEU A 18 -2.69 7.08 -14.01
C LEU A 18 -1.50 6.65 -13.13
N LEU A 19 -1.56 6.93 -11.83
CA LEU A 19 -0.51 6.57 -10.87
C LEU A 19 -0.37 5.05 -10.74
N VAL A 20 -1.50 4.34 -10.71
CA VAL A 20 -1.50 2.87 -10.64
C VAL A 20 -0.89 2.28 -11.89
N SER A 21 -1.22 2.81 -13.07
CA SER A 21 -0.67 2.33 -14.34
C SER A 21 0.85 2.48 -14.43
N GLU A 22 1.43 3.54 -13.88
CA GLU A 22 2.90 3.67 -13.79
C GLU A 22 3.53 2.59 -12.90
N TYR A 23 2.85 2.17 -11.84
CA TYR A 23 3.30 1.08 -10.98
C TYR A 23 3.13 -0.29 -11.63
N GLU A 24 2.00 -0.51 -12.29
CA GLU A 24 1.70 -1.74 -13.04
C GLU A 24 2.73 -1.96 -14.15
N GLU A 25 3.10 -0.90 -14.88
CA GLU A 25 4.16 -0.95 -15.90
C GLU A 25 5.52 -1.34 -15.31
N LYS A 26 5.89 -0.77 -14.16
CA LYS A 26 7.16 -1.11 -13.47
C LYS A 26 7.21 -2.54 -12.98
N LEU A 27 6.08 -3.09 -12.54
CA LEU A 27 6.01 -4.45 -11.98
C LEU A 27 5.68 -5.52 -13.03
N GLY A 28 5.15 -5.13 -14.20
CA GLY A 28 4.66 -6.05 -15.22
C GLY A 28 3.42 -6.84 -14.77
N CYS A 29 2.63 -6.30 -13.84
CA CYS A 29 1.40 -6.94 -13.36
C CYS A 29 0.37 -5.90 -12.88
N ASP A 30 -0.90 -6.29 -12.87
CA ASP A 30 -2.00 -5.45 -12.40
C ASP A 30 -1.96 -5.27 -10.88
N LEU A 31 -2.34 -4.08 -10.40
CA LEU A 31 -2.35 -3.77 -8.97
C LEU A 31 -3.75 -3.42 -8.50
N CYS A 32 -4.16 -4.04 -7.41
CA CYS A 32 -5.39 -3.72 -6.71
C CYS A 32 -5.10 -2.77 -5.53
N PRO A 33 -5.67 -1.54 -5.50
CA PRO A 33 -5.60 -0.68 -4.31
C PRO A 33 -6.40 -1.30 -3.15
N ILE A 34 -5.77 -1.48 -2.00
CA ILE A 34 -6.36 -2.18 -0.84
C ILE A 34 -6.47 -1.32 0.43
N GLY A 35 -5.81 -0.16 0.49
CA GLY A 35 -5.84 0.70 1.67
C GLY A 35 -5.00 1.97 1.52
N TYR A 36 -4.99 2.81 2.54
CA TYR A 36 -4.13 3.99 2.62
C TYR A 36 -3.76 4.32 4.07
N ALA A 37 -2.64 4.98 4.28
CA ALA A 37 -2.26 5.48 5.60
C ALA A 37 -3.16 6.67 5.98
N ALA A 38 -3.51 6.85 7.26
CA ALA A 38 -4.33 8.00 7.68
C ALA A 38 -3.70 9.37 7.40
N SER A 39 -2.38 9.42 7.15
CA SER A 39 -1.71 10.63 6.69
C SER A 39 -2.07 11.02 5.24
N GLY A 40 -2.81 10.19 4.50
CA GLY A 40 -3.27 10.42 3.13
C GLY A 40 -2.20 10.26 2.04
N ASN A 41 -0.92 10.25 2.43
CA ASN A 41 0.18 10.27 1.46
C ASN A 41 0.59 8.88 0.94
N LEU A 42 0.25 7.79 1.64
CA LEU A 42 0.72 6.45 1.28
C LEU A 42 -0.46 5.53 0.96
N PHE A 43 -0.42 4.92 -0.21
CA PHE A 43 -1.42 3.95 -0.67
C PHE A 43 -0.86 2.53 -0.61
N LEU A 44 -1.72 1.57 -0.30
CA LEU A 44 -1.39 0.15 -0.28
C LEU A 44 -1.98 -0.55 -1.50
N TYR A 45 -1.18 -1.39 -2.13
CA TYR A 45 -1.54 -2.14 -3.33
C TYR A 45 -1.25 -3.62 -3.14
N MET A 46 -2.00 -4.49 -3.81
CA MET A 46 -1.79 -5.93 -3.85
C MET A 46 -1.67 -6.39 -5.30
N ALA A 47 -0.63 -7.17 -5.59
CA ALA A 47 -0.46 -7.87 -6.86
C ALA A 47 -1.20 -9.23 -6.85
N PRO A 48 -1.39 -9.89 -8.01
CA PRO A 48 -2.17 -11.12 -8.11
C PRO A 48 -1.57 -12.31 -7.32
N ASP A 49 -0.26 -12.27 -7.07
CA ASP A 49 0.46 -13.25 -6.26
C ASP A 49 0.30 -13.01 -4.74
N GLY A 50 -0.42 -11.96 -4.33
CA GLY A 50 -0.60 -11.56 -2.94
C GLY A 50 0.47 -10.59 -2.42
N ALA A 51 1.53 -10.32 -3.19
CA ALA A 51 2.57 -9.38 -2.78
C ALA A 51 1.96 -8.00 -2.55
N THR A 52 2.31 -7.40 -1.41
CA THR A 52 1.75 -6.12 -0.98
C THR A 52 2.80 -5.03 -1.09
N TYR A 53 2.38 -3.86 -1.57
CA TYR A 53 3.25 -2.71 -1.85
C TYR A 53 2.70 -1.44 -1.20
N GLY A 54 3.60 -0.55 -0.80
CA GLY A 54 3.30 0.82 -0.39
C GLY A 54 3.79 1.79 -1.45
N GLY A 55 2.89 2.65 -1.95
CA GLY A 55 3.20 3.65 -2.97
C GLY A 55 3.00 5.08 -2.48
N HIS A 56 3.88 5.97 -2.92
CA HIS A 56 3.80 7.42 -2.73
C HIS A 56 4.45 8.10 -3.95
N ASP A 57 3.67 8.90 -4.69
CA ASP A 57 4.09 9.54 -5.95
C ASP A 57 4.78 8.57 -6.92
N ARG A 58 6.08 8.71 -7.17
CA ARG A 58 6.82 7.84 -8.10
C ARG A 58 7.47 6.63 -7.44
N PHE A 59 7.35 6.54 -6.12
CA PHE A 59 8.00 5.53 -5.30
C PHE A 59 7.04 4.41 -4.95
N LEU A 60 7.50 3.17 -5.15
CA LEU A 60 6.78 1.96 -4.80
C LEU A 60 7.75 1.02 -4.09
N ALA A 61 7.40 0.58 -2.89
CA ALA A 61 8.20 -0.36 -2.12
C ALA A 61 7.38 -1.60 -1.78
N LYS A 62 7.98 -2.77 -1.95
CA LYS A 62 7.39 -4.03 -1.48
C LYS A 62 7.37 -4.03 0.05
N VAL A 63 6.20 -4.26 0.62
CA VAL A 63 5.98 -4.39 2.07
C VAL A 63 6.18 -5.85 2.48
N ALA A 64 5.54 -6.78 1.78
CA ALA A 64 5.62 -8.20 2.06
C ALA A 64 5.23 -9.06 0.84
N GLY A 65 5.47 -10.38 0.93
CA GLY A 65 5.08 -11.35 -0.09
C GLY A 65 3.60 -11.76 -0.05
N ASP A 66 2.90 -11.46 1.04
CA ASP A 66 1.47 -11.72 1.22
C ASP A 66 0.84 -10.70 2.17
N GLY A 67 -0.50 -10.66 2.16
CA GLY A 67 -1.26 -9.70 2.97
C GLY A 67 -1.12 -9.88 4.47
N TYR A 68 -0.90 -11.11 4.96
CA TYR A 68 -0.78 -11.38 6.40
C TYR A 68 0.51 -10.78 6.95
N HIS A 69 1.64 -11.04 6.29
CA HIS A 69 2.93 -10.45 6.67
C HIS A 69 2.95 -8.94 6.42
N ALA A 70 2.20 -8.42 5.45
CA ALA A 70 2.07 -6.99 5.24
C ALA A 70 1.43 -6.29 6.45
N LEU A 71 0.36 -6.86 7.01
CA LEU A 71 -0.28 -6.33 8.22
C LEU A 71 0.68 -6.33 9.41
N GLN A 72 1.41 -7.43 9.63
CA GLN A 72 2.43 -7.49 10.69
C GLN A 72 3.54 -6.46 10.50
N ALA A 73 4.01 -6.26 9.26
CA ALA A 73 5.05 -5.28 8.95
C ALA A 73 4.57 -3.84 9.21
N ILE A 74 3.31 -3.54 8.87
CA ILE A 74 2.69 -2.24 9.13
C ILE A 74 2.56 -1.99 10.64
N GLU A 75 2.09 -2.98 11.40
CA GLU A 75 1.94 -2.91 12.85
C GLU A 75 3.28 -2.65 13.56
N ARG A 76 4.32 -3.45 13.24
CA ARG A 76 5.66 -3.29 13.84
C ARG A 76 6.29 -1.94 13.52
N ARG A 77 5.94 -1.29 12.41
CA ARG A 77 6.43 0.05 12.07
C ARG A 77 5.88 1.12 13.02
N ALA A 78 4.68 0.93 13.57
CA ALA A 78 4.12 1.84 14.57
C ALA A 78 4.99 1.86 15.84
N GLU A 79 5.56 0.71 16.22
CA GLU A 79 6.43 0.56 17.39
C GLU A 79 7.76 1.32 17.24
N LEU A 80 8.32 1.37 16.02
CA LEU A 80 9.56 2.10 15.73
C LEU A 80 9.39 3.63 15.74
N SER A 81 8.15 4.14 15.62
CA SER A 81 7.86 5.58 15.65
C SER A 81 7.65 6.15 17.06
N ALA A 82 7.75 5.30 18.09
CA ALA A 82 7.53 5.65 19.50
C ALA A 82 8.84 5.90 20.29
N LEU A 83 9.99 5.95 19.61
CA LEU A 83 11.31 6.30 20.15
C LEU A 83 11.74 7.68 19.65
#